data_AF-A0A1V4YFN0-F1
#
_entry.id   AF-A0A1V4YFN0-F1
#
_cell.length_a   1.000
_cell.length_b   1.000
_cell.length_c   1.000
_cell.angle_alpha   90.00
_cell.angle_beta   90.00
_cell.angle_gamma   90.00
#
_symmetry.space_group_name_H-M   'P 1'
#
loop_
_entity.id
_entity.type
_entity.pdbx_description
1 polymer ?
#
loop_
_entity_poly.entity_id
_entity_poly.type
_entity_poly.pdbx_seq_one_letter_code
_entity_poly.pdbx_strand_id
1 'polypeptide(L)'
;MDKNKVCPGKILSIARREYNGLLLEKTFVLSLLVQLFIASFSAFLVVGLTSFYDPMALQGMQMKESKIGVIGDGEGELFKLMKISDLEPVKYADFGEAYNDFYDREIDAIIHIPNETAEGNNLIDLDIYLPRSELKATIVSLQLKKPLEKFEQSVRSIRTARLDGYTPLNIQIMRWDKGTSSSKLEFIYVALLPLLVFTPAFISGGLVIDMITEEFERKTLDLLLASPVSLLDVVGGKTLVATAISPVQSLAWMLLLGLNGIGINNFTQILLIVAIVSLILVVVGSIIAALCRERGTAQLFYSLVLILLFMSSYLYTNSPLNLVSRLALDSIGYVEAFTWIAGYMCLAVLLLWMLTSIVEKEHMKI
;
A
#
# COMPACT_ATOMS: atom_id res chain seq x y z
N MET A 1 48.34 24.11 5.56
CA MET A 1 47.04 23.48 5.88
C MET A 1 46.92 22.26 5.01
N ASP A 2 46.96 21.08 5.61
CA ASP A 2 47.05 19.80 4.91
C ASP A 2 45.78 19.57 4.06
N LYS A 3 45.92 19.54 2.73
CA LYS A 3 44.80 19.33 1.79
C LYS A 3 44.20 17.92 1.89
N ASN A 4 44.86 17.01 2.62
CA ASN A 4 44.47 15.61 2.76
C ASN A 4 43.56 15.30 3.97
N LYS A 5 43.25 16.27 4.83
CA LYS A 5 42.34 16.04 5.96
C LYS A 5 40.92 16.48 5.63
N VAL A 6 40.02 15.50 5.57
CA VAL A 6 38.56 15.70 5.54
C VAL A 6 38.16 16.56 6.73
N CYS A 7 37.49 17.69 6.47
CA CYS A 7 37.10 18.64 7.51
C CYS A 7 35.58 18.65 7.66
N PRO A 8 35.01 18.11 8.76
CA PRO A 8 33.55 18.01 8.92
C PRO A 8 32.84 19.38 8.89
N GLY A 9 33.52 20.45 9.34
CA GLY A 9 32.97 21.80 9.27
C GLY A 9 32.80 22.35 7.84
N LYS A 10 33.62 21.90 6.88
CA LYS A 10 33.50 22.29 5.46
C LYS A 10 32.41 21.49 4.75
N ILE A 11 32.31 20.20 5.04
CA ILE A 11 31.23 19.34 4.56
C ILE A 11 29.87 19.95 4.95
N LEU A 12 29.72 20.37 6.20
CA LEU A 12 28.46 20.94 6.69
C LEU A 12 28.13 22.30 6.05
N SER A 13 29.13 23.15 5.78
CA SER A 13 28.88 24.45 5.13
C SER A 13 28.46 24.28 3.67
N ILE A 14 29.08 23.34 2.95
CA ILE A 14 28.68 22.95 1.60
C ILE A 14 27.26 22.38 1.64
N ALA A 15 27.01 21.43 2.55
CA ALA A 15 25.69 20.82 2.70
C ALA A 15 24.59 21.86 2.93
N ARG A 16 24.82 22.84 3.80
CA ARG A 16 23.86 23.92 4.06
C ARG A 16 23.59 24.78 2.83
N ARG A 17 24.61 25.05 2.00
CA ARG A 17 24.46 25.79 0.75
C ARG A 17 23.60 25.02 -0.25
N GLU A 18 23.90 23.74 -0.47
CA GLU A 18 23.16 22.90 -1.42
C GLU A 18 21.69 22.70 -0.98
N TYR A 19 21.46 22.48 0.33
CA TYR A 19 20.10 22.37 0.88
C TYR A 19 19.25 23.61 0.62
N ASN A 20 19.81 24.81 0.84
CA ASN A 20 19.11 26.07 0.57
C ASN A 20 18.86 26.25 -0.94
N GLY A 21 19.78 25.79 -1.79
CA GLY A 21 19.60 25.79 -3.25
C GLY A 21 18.41 24.93 -3.67
N LEU A 22 18.31 23.71 -3.14
CA LEU A 22 17.21 22.78 -3.44
C LEU A 22 15.83 23.33 -3.04
N LEU A 23 15.72 23.99 -1.88
CA LEU A 23 14.45 24.56 -1.43
C LEU A 23 13.96 25.73 -2.31
N LEU A 24 14.87 26.41 -2.99
CA LEU A 24 14.53 27.49 -3.92
C LEU A 24 14.19 26.97 -5.33
N GLU A 25 14.52 25.71 -5.62
CA GLU A 25 14.27 25.10 -6.92
C GLU A 25 12.80 24.70 -7.07
N LYS A 26 12.06 25.45 -7.90
CA LYS A 26 10.61 25.26 -8.10
C LYS A 26 10.26 23.83 -8.52
N THR A 27 11.08 23.20 -9.35
CA THR A 27 10.85 21.83 -9.83
C THR A 27 10.93 20.82 -8.69
N PHE A 28 11.90 20.96 -7.80
CA PHE A 28 12.06 20.09 -6.64
C PHE A 28 10.88 20.25 -5.66
N VAL A 29 10.51 21.50 -5.34
CA VAL A 29 9.36 21.79 -4.48
C VAL A 29 8.05 21.29 -5.09
N LEU A 30 7.86 21.47 -6.40
CA LEU A 30 6.69 20.98 -7.11
C LEU A 30 6.60 19.45 -7.05
N SER A 31 7.70 18.74 -7.25
CA SER A 31 7.77 17.28 -7.14
C SER A 31 7.35 16.80 -5.74
N LEU A 32 7.87 17.46 -4.69
CA LEU A 32 7.48 17.17 -3.31
C LEU A 32 5.98 17.39 -3.06
N LEU A 33 5.41 18.46 -3.60
CA LEU A 33 3.98 18.77 -3.47
C LEU A 33 3.12 17.74 -4.21
N VAL A 34 3.50 17.35 -5.43
CA VAL A 34 2.80 16.31 -6.20
C VAL A 34 2.84 14.97 -5.46
N GLN A 35 3.97 14.60 -4.86
CA GLN A 35 4.06 13.40 -4.03
C GLN A 35 3.13 13.47 -2.80
N LEU A 36 3.03 14.64 -2.15
CA LEU A 36 2.12 14.86 -1.03
C LEU A 36 0.66 14.71 -1.43
N PHE A 37 0.33 15.23 -2.60
CA PHE A 37 -1.00 15.06 -3.18
C PHE A 37 -1.31 13.59 -3.45
N ILE A 38 -0.40 12.84 -4.08
CA ILE A 38 -0.57 11.41 -4.37
C ILE A 38 -0.74 10.62 -3.07
N ALA A 39 0.08 10.87 -2.05
CA ALA A 39 0.00 10.22 -0.75
C ALA A 39 -1.36 10.45 -0.07
N SER A 40 -1.81 11.72 -0.05
CA SER A 40 -3.10 12.09 0.53
C SER A 40 -4.28 11.49 -0.25
N PHE A 41 -4.17 11.39 -1.57
CA PHE A 41 -5.22 10.85 -2.43
C PHE A 41 -5.26 9.31 -2.42
N SER A 42 -4.15 8.65 -2.03
CA SER A 42 -4.07 7.20 -2.01
C SER A 42 -5.09 6.56 -1.05
N ALA A 43 -5.31 7.16 0.13
CA ALA A 43 -6.34 6.68 1.05
C ALA A 43 -7.74 6.71 0.43
N PHE A 44 -8.04 7.74 -0.35
CA PHE A 44 -9.29 7.85 -1.11
C PHE A 44 -9.38 6.78 -2.21
N LEU A 45 -8.29 6.54 -2.95
CA LEU A 45 -8.24 5.47 -3.96
C LEU A 45 -8.44 4.09 -3.36
N VAL A 46 -7.87 3.81 -2.18
CA VAL A 46 -8.06 2.52 -1.50
C VAL A 46 -9.51 2.33 -1.10
N VAL A 47 -10.13 3.33 -0.46
CA VAL A 47 -11.55 3.24 -0.10
C VAL A 47 -12.42 3.10 -1.35
N GLY A 48 -12.13 3.85 -2.41
CA GLY A 48 -12.84 3.75 -3.69
C GLY A 48 -12.69 2.37 -4.34
N LEU A 49 -11.47 1.87 -4.49
CA LEU A 49 -11.21 0.56 -5.11
C LEU A 49 -11.74 -0.58 -4.25
N THR A 50 -11.52 -0.57 -2.93
CA THR A 50 -12.08 -1.60 -2.03
C THR A 50 -13.61 -1.58 -2.06
N SER A 51 -14.25 -0.40 -2.21
CA SER A 51 -15.69 -0.29 -2.43
C SER A 51 -16.16 -0.98 -3.72
N PHE A 52 -15.31 -1.06 -4.75
CA PHE A 52 -15.64 -1.75 -6.00
C PHE A 52 -15.36 -3.26 -5.94
N TYR A 53 -14.30 -3.68 -5.25
CA TYR A 53 -13.86 -5.09 -5.24
C TYR A 53 -14.42 -5.93 -4.10
N ASP A 54 -14.78 -5.32 -2.96
CA ASP A 54 -15.31 -6.03 -1.80
C ASP A 54 -16.51 -5.27 -1.20
N PRO A 55 -17.73 -5.42 -1.77
CA PRO A 55 -18.92 -4.79 -1.21
C PRO A 55 -19.26 -5.28 0.21
N MET A 56 -18.65 -6.39 0.69
CA MET A 56 -18.78 -6.80 2.10
C MET A 56 -18.01 -5.87 3.05
N ALA A 57 -16.92 -5.25 2.60
CA ALA A 57 -16.17 -4.26 3.38
C ALA A 57 -16.97 -2.97 3.66
N LEU A 58 -18.06 -2.76 2.92
CA LEU A 58 -18.96 -1.61 3.01
C LEU A 58 -20.18 -1.87 3.91
N GLN A 59 -20.34 -3.06 4.52
CA GLN A 59 -21.50 -3.37 5.39
C GLN A 59 -21.67 -2.41 6.59
N GLY A 60 -20.64 -1.65 6.96
CA GLY A 60 -20.69 -0.62 8.01
C GLY A 60 -21.16 0.77 7.54
N MET A 61 -21.29 1.01 6.23
CA MET A 61 -21.95 2.19 5.68
C MET A 61 -23.36 1.79 5.27
N GLN A 62 -24.38 2.54 5.71
CA GLN A 62 -25.80 2.29 5.41
C GLN A 62 -26.01 2.04 3.90
N MET A 63 -26.01 0.77 3.52
CA MET A 63 -26.41 0.36 2.17
C MET A 63 -27.90 0.59 2.07
N LYS A 64 -28.34 1.15 0.93
CA LYS A 64 -29.76 1.29 0.64
C LYS A 64 -30.41 -0.10 0.69
N GLU A 65 -31.55 -0.20 1.38
CA GLU A 65 -32.35 -1.43 1.43
C GLU A 65 -32.71 -1.85 -0.01
N SER A 66 -32.45 -3.11 -0.36
CA SER A 66 -32.82 -3.62 -1.68
C SER A 66 -34.28 -4.04 -1.71
N LYS A 67 -34.95 -3.66 -2.80
CA LYS A 67 -36.35 -4.03 -3.04
C LYS A 67 -36.43 -5.40 -3.67
N ILE A 68 -37.16 -6.32 -3.04
CA ILE A 68 -37.25 -7.70 -3.49
C ILE A 68 -38.70 -8.02 -3.86
N GLY A 69 -38.96 -8.34 -5.13
CA GLY A 69 -40.26 -8.84 -5.55
C GLY A 69 -40.47 -10.27 -5.10
N VAL A 70 -41.55 -10.53 -4.38
CA VAL A 70 -41.89 -11.84 -3.82
C VAL A 70 -43.15 -12.36 -4.52
N ILE A 71 -43.05 -13.52 -5.15
CA ILE A 71 -44.14 -14.21 -5.83
C ILE A 71 -44.48 -15.49 -5.06
N GLY A 72 -45.77 -15.78 -4.89
CA GLY A 72 -46.26 -16.94 -4.14
C GLY A 72 -46.63 -16.57 -2.70
N ASP A 73 -45.96 -17.18 -1.72
CA ASP A 73 -46.22 -16.97 -0.29
C ASP A 73 -45.74 -15.59 0.23
N GLY A 74 -46.47 -14.54 -0.16
CA GLY A 74 -46.18 -13.15 0.19
C GLY A 74 -46.53 -12.73 1.62
N GLU A 75 -46.98 -13.64 2.48
CA GLU A 75 -47.22 -13.40 3.92
C GLU A 75 -46.52 -14.42 4.83
N GLY A 76 -45.75 -15.32 4.21
CA GLY A 76 -45.02 -16.39 4.85
C GLY A 76 -43.91 -15.94 5.78
N GLU A 77 -43.29 -16.93 6.41
CA GLU A 77 -42.19 -16.72 7.34
C GLU A 77 -40.99 -16.03 6.66
N LEU A 78 -40.65 -16.43 5.43
CA LEU A 78 -39.55 -15.83 4.68
C LEU A 78 -39.81 -14.34 4.37
N PHE A 79 -41.04 -13.96 4.03
CA PHE A 79 -41.42 -12.56 3.81
C PHE A 79 -41.19 -11.70 5.07
N LYS A 80 -41.56 -12.22 6.25
CA LYS A 80 -41.33 -11.54 7.54
C LYS A 80 -39.85 -11.45 7.88
N LEU A 81 -39.07 -12.52 7.62
CA LEU A 81 -37.63 -12.55 7.87
C LEU A 81 -36.85 -11.56 7.00
N MET A 82 -37.28 -11.34 5.75
CA MET A 82 -36.71 -10.32 4.88
C MET A 82 -36.93 -8.92 5.45
N LYS A 83 -38.15 -8.60 5.89
CA LYS A 83 -38.48 -7.29 6.50
C LYS A 83 -37.67 -6.97 7.78
N ILE A 84 -37.26 -8.00 8.53
CA ILE A 84 -36.45 -7.87 9.75
C ILE A 84 -34.93 -7.78 9.43
N SER A 85 -34.53 -8.09 8.20
CA SER A 85 -33.12 -8.17 7.78
C SER A 85 -32.72 -7.04 6.82
N ASP A 86 -33.32 -5.85 6.98
CA ASP A 86 -33.03 -4.64 6.19
C ASP A 86 -33.25 -4.81 4.66
N LEU A 87 -34.29 -5.56 4.29
CA LEU A 87 -34.79 -5.69 2.92
C LEU A 87 -36.21 -5.11 2.82
N GLU A 88 -36.57 -4.62 1.64
CA GLU A 88 -37.91 -4.14 1.30
C GLU A 88 -38.64 -5.18 0.42
N PRO A 89 -39.32 -6.20 0.99
CA PRO A 89 -40.06 -7.16 0.20
C PRO A 89 -41.39 -6.56 -0.31
N VAL A 90 -41.66 -6.73 -1.61
CA VAL A 90 -42.88 -6.28 -2.30
C VAL A 90 -43.61 -7.49 -2.85
N LYS A 91 -44.91 -7.62 -2.57
CA LYS A 91 -45.71 -8.77 -3.00
C LYS A 91 -46.18 -8.57 -4.44
N TYR A 92 -46.00 -9.61 -5.26
CA TYR A 92 -46.51 -9.68 -6.63
C TYR A 92 -47.44 -10.87 -6.80
N ALA A 93 -48.48 -10.69 -7.63
CA ALA A 93 -49.44 -11.74 -7.94
C ALA A 93 -48.92 -12.72 -8.99
N ASP A 94 -48.16 -12.22 -9.96
CA ASP A 94 -47.64 -12.99 -11.09
C ASP A 94 -46.19 -12.62 -11.42
N PHE A 95 -45.48 -13.55 -12.05
CA PHE A 95 -44.10 -13.33 -12.48
C PHE A 95 -43.99 -12.22 -13.53
N GLY A 96 -44.97 -12.06 -14.43
CA GLY A 96 -44.95 -11.03 -15.46
C GLY A 96 -44.92 -9.61 -14.91
N GLU A 97 -45.71 -9.32 -13.87
CA GLU A 97 -45.70 -8.01 -13.20
C GLU A 97 -44.37 -7.74 -12.51
N ALA A 98 -43.88 -8.72 -11.74
CA ALA A 98 -42.58 -8.62 -11.08
C ALA A 98 -41.44 -8.44 -12.10
N TYR A 99 -41.52 -9.13 -13.25
CA TYR A 99 -40.51 -9.04 -14.30
C TYR A 99 -40.46 -7.64 -14.95
N ASN A 100 -41.62 -7.00 -15.17
CA ASN A 100 -41.67 -5.64 -15.71
C ASN A 100 -41.02 -4.65 -14.73
N ASP A 101 -41.40 -4.70 -13.46
CA ASP A 101 -40.85 -3.81 -12.42
C ASP A 101 -39.35 -4.07 -12.20
N PHE A 102 -38.90 -5.32 -12.34
CA PHE A 102 -37.49 -5.69 -12.30
C PHE A 102 -36.73 -5.14 -13.51
N TYR A 103 -37.32 -5.19 -14.70
CA TYR A 103 -36.75 -4.63 -15.93
C TYR A 103 -36.64 -3.10 -15.86
N ASP A 104 -37.69 -2.45 -15.34
CA ASP A 104 -37.78 -1.00 -15.15
C ASP A 104 -36.97 -0.49 -13.96
N ARG A 105 -36.32 -1.41 -13.22
CA ARG A 105 -35.43 -1.16 -12.06
C ARG A 105 -36.15 -0.57 -10.85
N GLU A 106 -37.45 -0.84 -10.72
CA GLU A 106 -38.23 -0.51 -9.54
C GLU A 106 -37.96 -1.50 -8.39
N ILE A 107 -37.61 -2.74 -8.73
CA ILE A 107 -37.13 -3.78 -7.80
C ILE A 107 -35.74 -4.30 -8.20
N ASP A 108 -34.97 -4.78 -7.21
CA ASP A 108 -33.58 -5.20 -7.37
C ASP A 108 -33.40 -6.72 -7.57
N ALA A 109 -34.38 -7.54 -7.19
CA ALA A 109 -34.43 -8.99 -7.49
C ALA A 109 -35.85 -9.54 -7.36
N ILE A 110 -36.07 -10.74 -7.91
CA ILE A 110 -37.32 -11.49 -7.78
C ILE A 110 -37.03 -12.81 -7.06
N ILE A 111 -37.89 -13.17 -6.12
CA ILE A 111 -37.89 -14.47 -5.44
C ILE A 111 -39.24 -15.13 -5.67
N HIS A 112 -39.20 -16.33 -6.24
CA HIS A 112 -40.36 -17.19 -6.37
C HIS A 112 -40.36 -18.20 -5.21
N ILE A 113 -41.35 -18.08 -4.34
CA ILE A 113 -41.55 -18.96 -3.19
C ILE A 113 -42.68 -19.94 -3.55
N PRO A 114 -42.42 -21.24 -3.65
CA PRO A 114 -43.46 -22.21 -3.94
C PRO A 114 -44.47 -22.26 -2.78
N ASN A 115 -45.70 -22.66 -3.08
CA ASN A 115 -46.77 -22.84 -2.07
C ASN A 115 -46.57 -24.14 -1.25
N GLU A 116 -45.34 -24.39 -0.80
CA GLU A 116 -44.98 -25.51 0.06
C GLU A 116 -44.80 -25.00 1.49
N THR A 117 -45.45 -25.64 2.45
CA THR A 117 -45.38 -25.22 3.84
C THR A 117 -44.13 -25.77 4.51
N ALA A 118 -43.65 -25.10 5.56
CA ALA A 118 -42.55 -25.61 6.39
C ALA A 118 -42.85 -27.03 6.95
N GLU A 119 -44.14 -27.32 7.16
CA GLU A 119 -44.65 -28.62 7.60
C GLU A 119 -44.81 -29.64 6.46
N GLY A 120 -44.62 -29.27 5.20
CA GLY A 120 -44.62 -30.22 4.09
C GLY A 120 -43.51 -31.27 4.18
N ASN A 121 -43.63 -32.33 3.40
CA ASN A 121 -42.58 -33.35 3.23
C ASN A 121 -41.72 -33.12 1.98
N ASN A 122 -42.12 -32.22 1.08
CA ASN A 122 -41.42 -31.93 -0.16
C ASN A 122 -40.24 -30.96 0.07
N LEU A 123 -39.28 -30.97 -0.87
CA LEU A 123 -38.24 -29.95 -0.93
C LEU A 123 -38.86 -28.58 -1.23
N ILE A 124 -38.36 -27.53 -0.57
CA ILE A 124 -38.76 -26.15 -0.84
C ILE A 124 -37.69 -25.55 -1.74
N ASP A 125 -37.93 -25.59 -3.05
CA ASP A 125 -37.03 -25.03 -4.05
C ASP A 125 -37.38 -23.54 -4.26
N LEU A 126 -36.41 -22.66 -4.01
CA LEU A 126 -36.55 -21.22 -4.15
C LEU A 126 -35.81 -20.74 -5.40
N ASP A 127 -36.51 -20.13 -6.34
CA ASP A 127 -35.88 -19.51 -7.51
C ASP A 127 -35.63 -18.03 -7.25
N ILE A 128 -34.38 -17.61 -7.39
CA ILE A 128 -33.96 -16.22 -7.20
C ILE A 128 -33.43 -15.67 -8.52
N TYR A 129 -34.11 -14.66 -9.05
CA TYR A 129 -33.71 -13.96 -10.26
C TYR A 129 -32.95 -12.69 -9.89
N LEU A 130 -31.68 -12.65 -10.28
CA LEU A 130 -30.76 -11.57 -9.98
C LEU A 130 -30.45 -10.75 -11.24
N PRO A 131 -30.08 -9.46 -11.09
CA PRO A 131 -29.72 -8.62 -12.21
C PRO A 131 -28.44 -9.13 -12.87
N ARG A 132 -28.29 -8.89 -14.18
CA ARG A 132 -27.07 -9.27 -14.92
C ARG A 132 -25.81 -8.53 -14.43
N SER A 133 -25.97 -7.41 -13.71
CA SER A 133 -24.86 -6.67 -13.12
C SER A 133 -24.27 -7.44 -11.94
N GLU A 134 -23.00 -7.83 -12.04
CA GLU A 134 -22.29 -8.61 -11.01
C GLU A 134 -22.32 -7.92 -9.63
N LEU A 135 -22.16 -6.59 -9.58
CA LEU A 135 -22.17 -5.83 -8.34
C LEU A 135 -23.54 -5.88 -7.64
N LYS A 136 -24.63 -5.57 -8.37
CA LYS A 136 -25.98 -5.60 -7.80
C LYS A 136 -26.39 -7.02 -7.40
N ALA A 137 -26.11 -8.02 -8.25
CA ALA A 137 -26.41 -9.41 -7.95
C ALA A 137 -25.71 -9.87 -6.67
N THR A 138 -24.44 -9.47 -6.49
CA THR A 138 -23.66 -9.77 -5.29
C THR A 138 -24.26 -9.12 -4.06
N ILE A 139 -24.58 -7.81 -4.11
CA ILE A 139 -25.18 -7.09 -2.97
C ILE A 139 -26.50 -7.73 -2.54
N VAL A 140 -27.39 -7.99 -3.49
CA VAL A 140 -28.70 -8.60 -3.19
C VAL A 140 -28.55 -10.03 -2.65
N SER A 141 -27.65 -10.84 -3.22
CA SER A 141 -27.37 -12.19 -2.72
C SER A 141 -26.85 -12.18 -1.28
N LEU A 142 -26.00 -11.21 -0.94
CA LEU A 142 -25.45 -11.06 0.40
C LEU A 142 -26.52 -10.65 1.41
N GLN A 143 -27.42 -9.74 1.05
CA GLN A 143 -28.54 -9.33 1.89
C GLN A 143 -29.56 -10.47 2.07
N LEU A 144 -29.82 -11.26 1.02
CA LEU A 144 -30.72 -12.42 1.06
C LEU A 144 -30.16 -13.61 1.83
N LYS A 145 -28.84 -13.74 1.95
CA LYS A 145 -28.21 -14.87 2.64
C LYS A 145 -28.72 -15.07 4.07
N LYS A 146 -28.75 -13.99 4.87
CA LYS A 146 -29.16 -14.05 6.29
C LYS A 146 -30.63 -14.47 6.48
N PRO A 147 -31.64 -13.89 5.79
CA PRO A 147 -33.01 -14.35 5.91
C PRO A 147 -33.21 -15.76 5.36
N LEU A 148 -32.51 -16.15 4.28
CA LEU A 148 -32.57 -17.53 3.76
C LEU A 148 -31.97 -18.54 4.74
N GLU A 149 -30.83 -18.26 5.36
CA GLU A 149 -30.23 -19.11 6.39
C GLU A 149 -31.16 -19.26 7.61
N LYS A 150 -31.82 -18.19 8.03
CA LYS A 150 -32.81 -18.25 9.12
C LYS A 150 -34.05 -19.07 8.74
N PHE A 151 -34.55 -18.90 7.52
CA PHE A 151 -35.70 -19.65 7.05
C PHE A 151 -35.39 -21.14 6.93
N GLU A 152 -34.23 -21.49 6.37
CA GLU A 152 -33.73 -22.87 6.28
C GLU A 152 -33.61 -23.49 7.68
N GLN A 153 -33.03 -22.77 8.65
CA GLN A 153 -32.93 -23.23 10.03
C GLN A 153 -34.29 -23.49 10.67
N SER A 154 -35.27 -22.60 10.42
CA SER A 154 -36.64 -22.77 10.92
C SER A 154 -37.29 -24.02 10.34
N VAL A 155 -37.28 -24.19 9.02
CA VAL A 155 -37.81 -25.38 8.33
C VAL A 155 -37.12 -26.65 8.80
N ARG A 156 -35.78 -26.63 8.93
CA ARG A 156 -34.99 -27.75 9.42
C ARG A 156 -35.37 -28.13 10.84
N SER A 157 -35.61 -27.16 11.73
CA SER A 157 -36.00 -27.43 13.12
C SER A 157 -37.35 -28.16 13.21
N ILE A 158 -38.33 -27.72 12.42
CA ILE A 158 -39.67 -28.33 12.34
C ILE A 158 -39.59 -29.76 11.80
N ARG A 159 -38.80 -29.99 10.75
CA ARG A 159 -38.69 -31.30 10.11
C ARG A 159 -37.83 -32.28 10.89
N THR A 160 -36.81 -31.79 11.61
CA THR A 160 -35.95 -32.62 12.47
C THR A 160 -36.71 -33.18 13.67
N ALA A 161 -37.73 -32.46 14.17
CA ALA A 161 -38.63 -32.97 15.20
C ALA A 161 -39.40 -34.24 14.80
N ARG A 162 -39.41 -34.63 13.51
CA ARG A 162 -40.02 -35.86 13.00
C ARG A 162 -39.11 -37.08 13.06
N LEU A 163 -37.82 -36.86 13.29
CA LEU A 163 -36.79 -37.90 13.25
C LEU A 163 -36.38 -38.23 14.69
N ASP A 164 -37.01 -39.25 15.27
CA ASP A 164 -36.68 -39.72 16.62
C ASP A 164 -35.21 -40.17 16.69
N GLY A 165 -34.45 -39.57 17.61
CA GLY A 165 -33.03 -39.90 17.85
C GLY A 165 -32.04 -39.22 16.89
N TYR A 166 -32.48 -38.33 15.99
CA TYR A 166 -31.57 -37.57 15.15
C TYR A 166 -31.15 -36.26 15.83
N THR A 167 -29.86 -36.14 16.17
CA THR A 167 -29.25 -34.86 16.57
C THR A 167 -28.37 -34.37 15.43
N PRO A 168 -28.61 -33.18 14.86
CA PRO A 168 -27.75 -32.64 13.81
C PRO A 168 -26.32 -32.50 14.33
N LEU A 169 -25.35 -32.96 13.53
CA LEU A 169 -23.94 -32.86 13.87
C LEU A 169 -23.55 -31.37 13.90
N ASN A 170 -23.31 -30.83 15.09
CA ASN A 170 -22.84 -29.46 15.23
C ASN A 170 -21.35 -29.41 14.90
N ILE A 171 -21.03 -29.28 13.62
CA ILE A 171 -19.67 -29.01 13.17
C ILE A 171 -19.36 -27.57 13.56
N GLN A 172 -18.67 -27.39 14.68
CA GLN A 172 -18.02 -26.13 15.02
C GLN A 172 -16.89 -25.89 14.02
N ILE A 173 -17.23 -25.40 12.84
CA ILE A 173 -16.24 -24.79 11.96
C ILE A 173 -15.77 -23.57 12.75
N MET A 174 -14.52 -23.59 13.24
CA MET A 174 -13.83 -22.38 13.68
C MET A 174 -13.81 -21.42 12.48
N ARG A 175 -14.85 -20.60 12.37
CA ARG A 175 -14.85 -19.43 11.53
C ARG A 175 -13.85 -18.50 12.19
N TRP A 176 -12.62 -18.55 11.69
CA TRP A 176 -11.72 -17.42 11.84
C TRP A 176 -12.50 -16.23 11.30
N ASP A 177 -12.96 -15.35 12.19
CA ASP A 177 -13.46 -14.05 11.80
C ASP A 177 -12.35 -13.44 10.95
N LYS A 178 -12.53 -13.46 9.62
CA LYS A 178 -11.74 -12.64 8.70
C LYS A 178 -12.18 -11.20 8.94
N GLY A 179 -11.87 -10.69 10.13
CA GLY A 179 -11.99 -9.29 10.47
C GLY A 179 -11.09 -8.53 9.51
N THR A 180 -11.70 -7.64 8.74
CA THR A 180 -11.09 -6.71 7.77
C THR A 180 -10.44 -7.38 6.54
N SER A 181 -10.94 -6.99 5.36
CA SER A 181 -10.51 -7.39 4.03
C SER A 181 -8.99 -7.48 3.92
N SER A 182 -8.44 -8.70 3.81
CA SER A 182 -6.98 -8.94 3.68
C SER A 182 -6.38 -8.10 2.55
N SER A 183 -7.15 -7.87 1.49
CA SER A 183 -6.79 -7.02 0.36
C SER A 183 -6.46 -5.57 0.74
N LYS A 184 -7.19 -4.95 1.69
CA LYS A 184 -6.91 -3.56 2.12
C LYS A 184 -5.59 -3.49 2.89
N LEU A 185 -5.34 -4.45 3.77
CA LEU A 185 -4.09 -4.55 4.53
C LEU A 185 -2.91 -4.84 3.60
N GLU A 186 -3.05 -5.80 2.68
CA GLU A 186 -2.04 -6.15 1.69
C GLU A 186 -1.68 -4.94 0.82
N PHE A 187 -2.67 -4.21 0.29
CA PHE A 187 -2.40 -3.03 -0.53
C PHE A 187 -1.67 -1.93 0.26
N ILE A 188 -2.15 -1.58 1.46
CA ILE A 188 -1.57 -0.48 2.25
C ILE A 188 -0.15 -0.82 2.69
N TYR A 189 0.05 -1.98 3.31
CA TYR A 189 1.31 -2.29 3.97
C TYR A 189 2.33 -2.98 3.06
N VAL A 190 1.91 -3.74 2.04
CA VAL A 190 2.83 -4.46 1.14
C VAL A 190 3.17 -3.63 -0.10
N ALA A 191 2.21 -2.88 -0.65
CA ALA A 191 2.42 -2.10 -1.87
C ALA A 191 2.68 -0.60 -1.57
N LEU A 192 1.71 0.08 -0.98
CA LEU A 192 1.72 1.54 -0.86
C LEU A 192 2.83 2.05 0.05
N LEU A 193 2.90 1.55 1.29
CA LEU A 193 3.80 2.06 2.31
C LEU A 193 5.29 1.92 1.93
N PRO A 194 5.81 0.75 1.49
CA PRO A 194 7.21 0.64 1.06
C PRO A 194 7.54 1.52 -0.13
N LEU A 195 6.66 1.56 -1.15
CA LEU A 195 6.89 2.36 -2.34
C LEU A 195 6.96 3.84 -1.99
N LEU A 196 6.02 4.33 -1.19
CA LEU A 196 5.95 5.73 -0.78
C LEU A 196 7.17 6.14 0.06
N VAL A 197 7.56 5.29 1.01
CA VAL A 197 8.65 5.55 1.95
C VAL A 197 10.03 5.48 1.29
N PHE A 198 10.23 4.66 0.25
CA PHE A 198 11.50 4.57 -0.50
C PHE A 198 11.59 5.47 -1.74
N THR A 199 10.48 6.02 -2.24
CA THR A 199 10.50 6.95 -3.39
C THR A 199 11.46 8.13 -3.19
N PRO A 200 11.49 8.80 -2.02
CA PRO A 200 12.51 9.81 -1.71
C PRO A 200 13.95 9.32 -1.87
N ALA A 201 14.23 8.07 -1.46
CA ALA A 201 15.57 7.49 -1.54
C ALA A 201 15.99 7.25 -3.00
N PHE A 202 15.06 6.76 -3.83
CA PHE A 202 15.30 6.53 -5.26
C PHE A 202 15.62 7.83 -5.99
N ILE A 203 14.88 8.90 -5.71
CA ILE A 203 15.09 10.23 -6.28
C ILE A 203 16.39 10.84 -5.78
N SER A 204 16.70 10.67 -4.49
CA SER A 204 17.93 11.22 -3.89
C SER A 204 19.20 10.68 -4.54
N GLY A 205 19.23 9.40 -4.94
CA GLY A 205 20.36 8.86 -5.68
C GLY A 205 20.49 9.41 -7.12
N GLY A 206 19.40 9.82 -7.76
CA GLY A 206 19.46 10.56 -9.02
C GLY A 206 19.93 12.01 -8.83
N LEU A 207 19.43 12.65 -7.77
CA LEU A 207 19.79 14.02 -7.40
C LEU A 207 21.28 14.18 -7.10
N VAL A 208 21.91 13.22 -6.41
CA VAL A 208 23.37 13.31 -6.15
C VAL A 208 24.19 13.16 -7.44
N ILE A 209 23.70 12.38 -8.41
CA ILE A 209 24.35 12.26 -9.73
C ILE A 209 24.33 13.61 -10.42
N ASP A 210 23.17 14.27 -10.46
CA ASP A 210 23.03 15.59 -11.06
C ASP A 210 23.94 16.61 -10.36
N MET A 211 23.93 16.63 -9.02
CA MET A 211 24.77 17.53 -8.22
C MET A 211 26.28 17.34 -8.44
N ILE A 212 26.73 16.11 -8.70
CA ILE A 212 28.15 15.79 -8.90
C ILE A 212 28.54 16.03 -10.37
N THR A 213 27.76 15.52 -11.32
CA THR A 213 28.04 15.65 -12.76
C THR A 213 27.94 17.10 -13.23
N GLU A 214 27.04 17.91 -12.67
CA GLU A 214 26.97 19.34 -12.94
C GLU A 214 28.28 20.07 -12.64
N GLU A 215 29.00 19.69 -11.58
CA GLU A 215 30.29 20.31 -11.24
C GLU A 215 31.39 19.95 -12.23
N PHE A 216 31.36 18.72 -12.77
CA PHE A 216 32.28 18.27 -13.81
C PHE A 216 31.98 18.97 -15.14
N GLU A 217 30.72 19.03 -15.56
CA GLU A 217 30.30 19.61 -16.84
C GLU A 217 30.49 21.13 -16.88
N ARG A 218 30.23 21.84 -15.78
CA ARG A 218 30.42 23.30 -15.69
C ARG A 218 31.86 23.75 -15.42
N LYS A 219 32.81 22.81 -15.21
CA LYS A 219 34.19 23.08 -14.78
C LYS A 219 34.29 23.93 -13.51
N THR A 220 33.26 23.93 -12.68
CA THR A 220 33.25 24.65 -11.39
C THR A 220 34.08 23.92 -10.34
N LEU A 221 34.35 22.63 -10.56
CA LEU A 221 35.25 21.82 -9.73
C LEU A 221 36.64 22.45 -9.60
N ASP A 222 37.23 22.91 -10.71
CA ASP A 222 38.57 23.51 -10.72
C ASP A 222 38.62 24.82 -9.92
N LEU A 223 37.53 25.58 -9.97
CA LEU A 223 37.34 26.83 -9.23
C LEU A 223 37.15 26.57 -7.72
N LEU A 224 36.47 25.48 -7.35
CA LEU A 224 36.32 25.05 -5.96
C LEU A 224 37.62 24.48 -5.38
N LEU A 225 38.41 23.76 -6.17
CA LEU A 225 39.72 23.23 -5.76
C LEU A 225 40.82 24.30 -5.64
N ALA A 226 40.62 25.48 -6.24
CA ALA A 226 41.44 26.66 -6.01
C ALA A 226 41.22 27.25 -4.60
N SER A 227 40.06 26.98 -3.99
CA SER A 227 39.81 27.22 -2.57
C SER A 227 40.39 26.09 -1.72
N PRO A 228 40.62 26.27 -0.40
CA PRO A 228 41.22 25.24 0.45
C PRO A 228 40.20 24.13 0.81
N VAL A 229 39.52 23.53 -0.16
CA VAL A 229 38.49 22.50 0.00
C VAL A 229 38.90 21.27 -0.82
N SER A 230 38.81 20.07 -0.24
CA SER A 230 39.14 18.82 -0.94
C SER A 230 37.96 18.31 -1.79
N LEU A 231 38.23 17.51 -2.84
CA LEU A 231 37.14 16.84 -3.60
C LEU A 231 36.26 15.99 -2.69
N LEU A 232 36.83 15.38 -1.67
CA LEU A 232 36.12 14.54 -0.71
C LEU A 232 35.18 15.39 0.17
N ASP A 233 35.57 16.63 0.53
CA ASP A 233 34.68 17.55 1.24
C ASP A 233 33.48 17.98 0.36
N VAL A 234 33.71 18.19 -0.95
CA VAL A 234 32.64 18.56 -1.91
C VAL A 234 31.67 17.42 -2.13
N VAL A 235 32.17 16.24 -2.50
CA VAL A 235 31.36 15.05 -2.72
C VAL A 235 30.65 14.66 -1.42
N GLY A 236 31.35 14.66 -0.29
CA GLY A 236 30.79 14.36 1.03
C GLY A 236 29.67 15.33 1.46
N GLY A 237 29.81 16.63 1.15
CA GLY A 237 28.76 17.61 1.41
C GLY A 237 27.49 17.34 0.60
N LYS A 238 27.65 17.04 -0.69
CA LYS A 238 26.52 16.74 -1.59
C LYS A 238 25.86 15.40 -1.26
N THR A 239 26.64 14.36 -0.95
CA THR A 239 26.10 13.06 -0.52
C THR A 239 25.32 13.19 0.79
N LEU A 240 25.81 13.98 1.75
CA LEU A 240 25.13 14.19 3.02
C LEU A 240 23.75 14.84 2.83
N VAL A 241 23.65 15.87 1.97
CA VAL A 241 22.36 16.53 1.67
C VAL A 241 21.40 15.58 0.99
N ALA A 242 21.86 14.86 -0.03
CA ALA A 242 21.05 13.89 -0.75
C ALA A 242 20.56 12.77 0.18
N THR A 243 21.39 12.28 1.11
CA THR A 243 20.95 11.28 2.08
C THR A 243 20.00 11.84 3.12
N ALA A 244 20.21 13.06 3.62
CA ALA A 244 19.41 13.64 4.69
C ALA A 244 18.00 14.03 4.26
N ILE A 245 17.78 14.35 2.98
CA ILE A 245 16.46 14.79 2.50
C ILE A 245 15.45 13.64 2.46
N SER A 246 15.91 12.42 2.15
CA SER A 246 15.07 11.23 2.03
C SER A 246 14.31 10.89 3.33
N PRO A 247 14.96 10.69 4.50
CA PRO A 247 14.24 10.34 5.72
C PRO A 247 13.31 11.46 6.19
N VAL A 248 13.63 12.74 5.92
CA VAL A 248 12.74 13.87 6.23
C VAL A 248 11.45 13.79 5.40
N GLN A 249 11.56 13.49 4.11
CA GLN A 249 10.38 13.28 3.24
C GLN A 249 9.58 12.05 3.67
N SER A 250 10.25 10.93 3.94
CA SER A 250 9.57 9.71 4.39
C SER A 250 8.88 9.88 5.75
N LEU A 251 9.45 10.69 6.65
CA LEU A 251 8.80 11.09 7.90
C LEU A 251 7.50 11.85 7.64
N ALA A 252 7.50 12.81 6.72
CA ALA A 252 6.30 13.55 6.34
C ALA A 252 5.23 12.59 5.77
N TRP A 253 5.61 11.61 4.96
CA TRP A 253 4.71 10.59 4.43
C TRP A 253 4.09 9.73 5.51
N MET A 254 4.90 9.19 6.43
CA MET A 254 4.38 8.34 7.49
C MET A 254 3.47 9.13 8.46
N LEU A 255 3.79 10.40 8.74
CA LEU A 255 2.89 11.27 9.52
C LEU A 255 1.56 11.48 8.82
N LEU A 256 1.56 11.73 7.51
CA LEU A 256 0.33 11.86 6.72
C LEU A 256 -0.49 10.56 6.73
N LEU A 257 0.15 9.40 6.55
CA LEU A 257 -0.55 8.11 6.64
C LEU A 257 -1.16 7.91 8.03
N GLY A 258 -0.44 8.29 9.09
CA GLY A 258 -0.95 8.30 10.46
C GLY A 258 -2.19 9.20 10.63
N LEU A 259 -2.16 10.42 10.07
CA LEU A 259 -3.32 11.33 10.07
C LEU A 259 -4.52 10.78 9.28
N ASN A 260 -4.27 9.93 8.28
CA ASN A 260 -5.31 9.23 7.51
C ASN A 260 -5.82 7.95 8.22
N GLY A 261 -5.41 7.69 9.47
CA GLY A 261 -5.87 6.55 10.26
C GLY A 261 -5.14 5.23 9.97
N ILE A 262 -3.97 5.27 9.31
CA ILE A 262 -3.14 4.09 9.08
C ILE A 262 -2.15 3.93 10.25
N GLY A 263 -2.32 2.88 11.04
CA GLY A 263 -1.49 2.58 12.21
C GLY A 263 -0.12 2.04 11.81
N ILE A 264 0.94 2.80 12.07
CA ILE A 264 2.33 2.36 11.86
C ILE A 264 2.96 2.18 13.25
N ASN A 265 3.46 0.99 13.58
CA ASN A 265 4.00 0.76 14.93
C ASN A 265 5.46 1.24 15.06
N ASN A 266 6.37 0.64 14.28
CA ASN A 266 7.81 0.84 14.44
C ASN A 266 8.38 2.03 13.62
N PHE A 267 7.81 3.23 13.79
CA PHE A 267 8.20 4.45 13.05
C PHE A 267 9.70 4.72 13.02
N THR A 268 10.38 4.63 14.17
CA THR A 268 11.82 4.95 14.27
C THR A 268 12.69 3.96 13.50
N GLN A 269 12.35 2.68 13.54
CA GLN A 269 13.10 1.63 12.82
C GLN A 269 12.88 1.77 11.31
N ILE A 270 11.68 2.14 10.88
CA ILE A 270 11.37 2.43 9.47
C ILE A 270 12.19 3.64 8.98
N LEU A 271 12.27 4.72 9.75
CA LEU A 271 13.12 5.87 9.39
C LEU A 271 14.60 5.50 9.29
N LEU A 272 15.07 4.65 10.19
CA LEU A 272 16.45 4.19 10.21
C LEU A 272 16.77 3.37 8.96
N ILE A 273 15.93 2.39 8.59
CA ILE A 273 16.16 1.61 7.36
C ILE A 273 16.08 2.50 6.12
N VAL A 274 15.18 3.48 6.08
CA VAL A 274 15.11 4.47 4.99
C VAL A 274 16.40 5.28 4.88
N ALA A 275 16.91 5.77 6.00
CA ALA A 275 18.16 6.52 6.02
C ALA A 275 19.34 5.67 5.52
N ILE A 276 19.43 4.40 5.94
CA ILE A 276 20.47 3.47 5.49
C ILE A 276 20.35 3.19 3.98
N VAL A 277 19.14 2.87 3.50
CA VAL A 277 18.93 2.56 2.08
C VAL A 277 19.16 3.79 1.22
N SER A 278 18.72 4.97 1.67
CA SER A 278 19.02 6.25 1.01
C SER A 278 20.53 6.47 0.94
N LEU A 279 21.27 6.23 2.01
CA LEU A 279 22.73 6.33 2.02
C LEU A 279 23.35 5.37 1.01
N ILE A 280 22.92 4.10 0.97
CA ILE A 280 23.40 3.10 -0.01
C ILE A 280 23.20 3.61 -1.44
N LEU A 281 21.98 4.03 -1.78
CA LEU A 281 21.64 4.47 -3.14
C LEU A 281 22.38 5.76 -3.53
N VAL A 282 22.48 6.72 -2.61
CA VAL A 282 23.22 7.97 -2.82
C VAL A 282 24.72 7.69 -3.01
N VAL A 283 25.30 6.79 -2.23
CA VAL A 283 26.72 6.43 -2.37
C VAL A 283 26.96 5.71 -3.70
N VAL A 284 26.10 4.76 -4.08
CA VAL A 284 26.16 4.11 -5.40
C VAL A 284 26.04 5.14 -6.52
N GLY A 285 25.09 6.07 -6.44
CA GLY A 285 24.94 7.15 -7.41
C GLY A 285 26.18 8.05 -7.46
N SER A 286 26.79 8.35 -6.32
CA SER A 286 28.01 9.16 -6.23
C SER A 286 29.22 8.45 -6.85
N ILE A 287 29.34 7.14 -6.66
CA ILE A 287 30.38 6.32 -7.30
C ILE A 287 30.19 6.35 -8.83
N ILE A 288 28.97 6.14 -9.31
CA ILE A 288 28.65 6.15 -10.75
C ILE A 288 28.94 7.53 -11.36
N ALA A 289 28.52 8.61 -10.68
CA ALA A 289 28.76 9.98 -11.11
C ALA A 289 30.25 10.31 -11.21
N ALA A 290 31.04 9.88 -10.21
CA ALA A 290 32.49 10.08 -10.22
C ALA A 290 33.19 9.32 -11.37
N LEU A 291 32.68 8.14 -11.75
CA LEU A 291 33.26 7.31 -12.82
C LEU A 291 32.84 7.76 -14.23
N CYS A 292 31.56 8.07 -14.44
CA CYS A 292 31.01 8.40 -15.76
C CYS A 292 31.27 9.85 -16.18
N ARG A 293 31.30 10.80 -15.22
CA ARG A 293 31.51 12.25 -15.39
C ARG A 293 30.49 13.00 -16.29
N GLU A 294 29.77 12.29 -17.14
CA GLU A 294 28.68 12.79 -17.99
C GLU A 294 27.32 12.42 -17.39
N ARG A 295 26.42 13.40 -17.30
CA ARG A 295 25.11 13.26 -16.65
C ARG A 295 24.26 12.13 -17.24
N GLY A 296 24.11 12.11 -18.58
CA GLY A 296 23.25 11.14 -19.26
C GLY A 296 23.70 9.70 -19.04
N THR A 297 24.99 9.44 -19.22
CA THR A 297 25.59 8.11 -19.02
C THR A 297 25.47 7.66 -17.56
N ALA A 298 25.74 8.56 -16.59
CA ALA A 298 25.63 8.24 -15.17
C ALA A 298 24.20 7.89 -14.74
N GLN A 299 23.20 8.64 -15.22
CA GLN A 299 21.79 8.37 -14.94
C GLN A 299 21.32 7.04 -15.53
N LEU A 300 21.76 6.70 -16.75
CA LEU A 300 21.45 5.40 -17.36
C LEU A 300 22.01 4.24 -16.53
N PHE A 301 23.27 4.29 -16.11
CA PHE A 301 23.84 3.26 -15.24
C PHE A 301 23.14 3.18 -13.89
N TYR A 302 22.83 4.32 -13.27
CA TYR A 302 22.12 4.34 -11.99
C TYR A 302 20.72 3.73 -12.11
N SER A 303 19.95 4.09 -13.15
CA SER A 303 18.62 3.51 -13.37
C SER A 303 18.68 1.99 -13.59
N LEU A 304 19.68 1.49 -14.33
CA LEU A 304 19.88 0.05 -14.52
C LEU A 304 20.18 -0.66 -13.19
N VAL A 305 21.09 -0.10 -12.38
CA VAL A 305 21.43 -0.63 -11.06
C VAL A 305 20.21 -0.59 -10.13
N LEU A 306 19.46 0.52 -10.15
CA LEU A 306 18.27 0.70 -9.33
C LEU A 306 17.19 -0.33 -9.67
N ILE A 307 16.92 -0.56 -10.96
CA ILE A 307 15.96 -1.58 -11.42
C ILE A 307 16.41 -2.97 -10.94
N LEU A 308 17.70 -3.29 -11.05
CA LEU A 308 18.23 -4.59 -10.62
C LEU A 308 18.12 -4.78 -9.10
N LEU A 309 18.41 -3.75 -8.30
CA LEU A 309 18.23 -3.77 -6.85
C LEU A 309 16.76 -3.91 -6.48
N PHE A 310 15.87 -3.20 -7.17
CA PHE A 310 14.43 -3.28 -6.95
C PHE A 310 13.89 -4.68 -7.25
N MET A 311 14.27 -5.28 -8.38
CA MET A 311 13.90 -6.66 -8.72
C MET A 311 14.48 -7.68 -7.75
N SER A 312 15.74 -7.51 -7.34
CA SER A 312 16.40 -8.37 -6.34
C SER A 312 15.70 -8.30 -4.98
N SER A 313 15.07 -7.17 -4.65
CA SER A 313 14.27 -7.03 -3.43
C SER A 313 13.10 -8.02 -3.35
N TYR A 314 12.61 -8.57 -4.47
CA TYR A 314 11.54 -9.57 -4.45
C TYR A 314 12.05 -11.01 -4.23
N LEU A 315 13.36 -11.25 -4.31
CA LEU A 315 13.94 -12.59 -4.17
C LEU A 315 14.08 -13.06 -2.73
N TYR A 316 14.08 -12.13 -1.76
CA TYR A 316 14.35 -12.42 -0.35
C TYR A 316 13.27 -11.85 0.55
N THR A 317 12.82 -12.65 1.52
CA THR A 317 11.77 -12.26 2.48
C THR A 317 12.13 -11.02 3.29
N ASN A 318 13.42 -10.80 3.59
CA ASN A 318 13.89 -9.70 4.43
C ASN A 318 14.52 -8.56 3.65
N SER A 319 14.11 -8.39 2.40
CA SER A 319 14.51 -7.25 1.60
C SER A 319 14.02 -5.92 2.20
N PRO A 320 14.62 -4.76 1.84
CA PRO A 320 14.28 -3.49 2.47
C PRO A 320 12.80 -3.12 2.31
N LEU A 321 12.20 -3.42 1.15
CA LEU A 321 10.78 -3.17 0.90
C LEU A 321 9.90 -3.99 1.86
N ASN A 322 10.16 -5.29 1.98
CA ASN A 322 9.34 -6.17 2.82
C ASN A 322 9.61 -5.96 4.32
N LEU A 323 10.84 -5.57 4.69
CA LEU A 323 11.21 -5.25 6.06
C LEU A 323 10.38 -4.06 6.58
N VAL A 324 10.17 -3.03 5.76
CA VAL A 324 9.32 -1.89 6.12
C VAL A 324 7.87 -2.31 6.35
N SER A 325 7.31 -3.19 5.50
CA SER A 325 5.98 -3.77 5.70
C SER A 325 5.87 -4.55 7.01
N ARG A 326 6.84 -5.44 7.28
CA ARG A 326 6.88 -6.25 8.50
C ARG A 326 7.04 -5.40 9.76
N LEU A 327 7.85 -4.35 9.70
CA LEU A 327 8.03 -3.39 10.79
C LEU A 327 6.76 -2.57 11.06
N ALA A 328 6.05 -2.15 10.01
CA ALA A 328 4.81 -1.41 10.15
C ALA A 328 3.70 -2.24 10.81
N LEU A 329 3.61 -3.52 10.44
CA LEU A 329 2.65 -4.50 10.99
C LEU A 329 3.09 -5.15 12.31
N ASP A 330 4.27 -4.82 12.82
CA ASP A 330 4.86 -5.43 14.02
C ASP A 330 4.95 -6.97 13.96
N SER A 331 5.20 -7.51 12.76
CA SER A 331 5.26 -8.96 12.49
C SER A 331 6.67 -9.55 12.55
N ILE A 332 7.67 -8.75 12.89
CA ILE A 332 9.07 -9.14 12.98
C ILE A 332 9.57 -9.02 14.41
N GLY A 333 10.30 -10.03 14.89
CA GLY A 333 10.93 -9.96 16.21
C GLY A 333 12.03 -8.92 16.25
N TYR A 334 12.18 -8.21 17.38
CA TYR A 334 13.19 -7.15 17.56
C TYR A 334 14.61 -7.57 17.19
N VAL A 335 15.00 -8.82 17.51
CA VAL A 335 16.33 -9.35 17.20
C VAL A 335 16.52 -9.53 15.69
N GLU A 336 15.51 -10.07 14.98
CA GLU A 336 15.56 -10.24 13.52
C GLU A 336 15.60 -8.88 12.81
N ALA A 337 14.79 -7.90 13.24
CA ALA A 337 14.84 -6.56 12.68
C ALA A 337 16.22 -5.92 12.84
N PHE A 338 16.82 -6.05 14.02
CA PHE A 338 18.13 -5.48 14.32
C PHE A 338 19.25 -6.12 13.48
N THR A 339 19.25 -7.44 13.28
CA THR A 339 20.29 -8.11 12.48
C THR A 339 20.27 -7.65 11.02
N TRP A 340 19.10 -7.50 10.42
CA TRP A 340 18.98 -7.00 9.05
C TRP A 340 19.37 -5.53 8.93
N ILE A 341 18.90 -4.68 9.85
CA ILE A 341 19.30 -3.27 9.91
C ILE A 341 20.83 -3.14 10.03
N ALA A 342 21.44 -3.92 10.92
CA ALA A 342 22.91 -3.94 11.08
C ALA A 342 23.62 -4.43 9.82
N GLY A 343 23.07 -5.44 9.13
CA GLY A 343 23.60 -5.94 7.86
C GLY A 343 23.61 -4.85 6.77
N TYR A 344 22.49 -4.12 6.62
CA TYR A 344 22.42 -3.00 5.68
C TYR A 344 23.34 -1.84 6.09
N MET A 345 23.49 -1.57 7.39
CA MET A 345 24.43 -0.56 7.87
C MET A 345 25.88 -0.93 7.52
N CYS A 346 26.26 -2.19 7.68
CA CYS A 346 27.59 -2.69 7.31
C CYS A 346 27.85 -2.51 5.81
N LEU A 347 26.86 -2.84 4.97
CA LEU A 347 26.92 -2.61 3.53
C LEU A 347 27.08 -1.12 3.19
N ALA A 348 26.34 -0.24 3.86
CA ALA A 348 26.44 1.20 3.66
C ALA A 348 27.84 1.75 4.02
N VAL A 349 28.42 1.28 5.14
CA VAL A 349 29.78 1.66 5.55
C VAL A 349 30.83 1.17 4.56
N LEU A 350 30.70 -0.07 4.05
CA LEU A 350 31.60 -0.61 3.03
C LEU A 350 31.55 0.22 1.74
N LEU A 351 30.34 0.58 1.28
CA LEU A 351 30.16 1.42 0.10
C LEU A 351 30.73 2.83 0.31
N LEU A 352 30.54 3.43 1.48
CA LEU A 352 31.15 4.72 1.83
C LEU A 352 32.68 4.65 1.76
N TRP A 353 33.26 3.57 2.29
CA TRP A 353 34.70 3.35 2.22
C TRP A 353 35.18 3.20 0.76
N MET A 354 34.44 2.46 -0.08
CA MET A 354 34.72 2.38 -1.53
C MET A 354 34.66 3.74 -2.20
N LEU A 355 33.65 4.57 -1.90
CA LEU A 355 33.53 5.93 -2.43
C LEU A 355 34.75 6.77 -2.06
N THR A 356 35.16 6.78 -0.79
CA THR A 356 36.36 7.54 -0.36
C THR A 356 37.60 7.09 -1.12
N SER A 357 37.79 5.78 -1.29
CA SER A 357 38.94 5.22 -2.02
C SER A 357 38.95 5.58 -3.52
N ILE A 358 37.78 5.65 -4.15
CA ILE A 358 37.64 6.03 -5.57
C ILE A 358 37.92 7.52 -5.74
N VAL A 359 37.36 8.37 -4.87
CA VAL A 359 37.55 9.83 -4.93
C VAL A 359 39.02 10.20 -4.68
N GLU A 360 39.71 9.54 -3.75
CA GLU A 360 41.15 9.73 -3.54
C GLU A 360 41.98 9.34 -4.77
N LYS A 361 41.66 8.23 -5.44
CA LYS A 361 42.34 7.81 -6.67
C LYS A 361 42.13 8.79 -7.82
N GLU A 362 40.94 9.36 -7.95
CA GLU A 362 40.63 10.35 -8.98
C GLU A 362 41.30 11.70 -8.70
N HIS A 363 41.41 12.12 -7.43
CA HIS A 363 42.18 13.30 -7.03
C HIS A 363 43.69 13.19 -7.37
N MET A 364 44.24 11.98 -7.49
CA MET A 364 45.64 11.74 -7.86
C MET A 364 45.90 11.76 -9.38
N LYS A 365 44.84 11.77 -10.20
CA LYS A 365 44.95 11.84 -11.67
C LYS A 365 44.80 13.26 -12.23
N ILE A 366 44.29 14.18 -11.42
CA ILE A 366 44.17 15.63 -11.71
C ILE A 366 45.42 16.30 -11.15
#